data_AF-A0A2W4SA52-F1
#
_entry.id   AF-A0A2W4SA52-F1
#
_cell.length_a   1.000
_cell.length_b   1.000
_cell.length_c   1.000
_cell.angle_alpha   90.00
_cell.angle_beta   90.00
_cell.angle_gamma   90.00
#
_symmetry.space_group_name_H-M   'P 1'
#
loop_
_entity.id
_entity.type
_entity.pdbx_description
1 polymer ?
#
loop_
_entity_poly.entity_id
_entity_poly.type
_entity_poly.pdbx_seq_one_letter_code
_entity_poly.pdbx_strand_id
1 'polypeptide(L)'
;MAWLVLVGLVLMILLVAAVLDSPLGRALAARVERGGLAGAERLATRVAALEAETERLSAEVQKLQEESEFLRRLLEERPANQLSSGERRD
;
A
#
# COMPACT_ATOMS: atom_id res chain seq x y z
N MET A 1 9.74 48.11 11.72
CA MET A 1 9.64 46.63 11.66
C MET A 1 9.19 46.12 10.30
N ALA A 2 8.02 46.52 9.77
CA ALA A 2 7.54 46.09 8.44
C ALA A 2 8.52 46.37 7.28
N TRP A 3 9.25 47.49 7.34
CA TRP A 3 10.28 47.82 6.34
C TRP A 3 11.44 46.81 6.32
N LEU A 4 11.92 46.37 7.48
CA LEU A 4 12.99 45.35 7.56
C LEU A 4 12.50 44.00 7.05
N VAL A 5 11.25 43.65 7.33
CA VAL A 5 10.61 42.43 6.81
C VAL A 5 10.51 42.51 5.28
N LEU A 6 10.10 43.64 4.73
CA LEU A 6 9.99 43.83 3.28
C LEU A 6 11.35 43.77 2.59
N VAL A 7 12.37 44.44 3.14
CA VAL A 7 13.74 44.40 2.62
C VAL A 7 14.30 42.98 2.71
N GLY A 8 14.11 42.29 3.84
CA GLY A 8 14.53 40.90 4.02
C GLY A 8 13.84 39.93 3.05
N LEU A 9 12.54 40.13 2.80
CA LEU A 9 11.76 39.33 1.86
C LEU A 9 12.26 39.51 0.43
N VAL A 10 12.49 40.75 0.00
CA VAL A 10 13.06 41.06 -1.33
C VAL A 10 14.46 40.46 -1.47
N LEU A 11 15.29 40.56 -0.43
CA LEU A 11 16.64 39.97 -0.44
C LEU A 11 16.61 38.44 -0.52
N MET A 12 15.66 37.79 0.16
CA MET A 12 15.46 36.34 0.07
C MET A 12 15.07 35.91 -1.34
N ILE A 13 14.15 36.64 -1.98
CA ILE A 13 13.72 36.35 -3.36
C ILE A 13 14.90 36.52 -4.33
N LEU A 14 15.69 37.57 -4.18
CA LEU A 14 16.92 37.81 -4.96
C LEU A 14 17.96 36.71 -4.76
N LEU A 15 18.16 36.26 -3.52
CA LEU A 15 19.10 35.18 -3.20
C LEU A 15 18.68 33.86 -3.85
N VAL A 16 17.38 33.53 -3.80
CA VAL A 16 16.84 32.34 -4.46
C VAL A 16 16.99 32.44 -5.98
N ALA A 17 16.68 33.59 -6.59
CA ALA A 17 16.83 33.80 -8.04
C ALA A 17 18.29 33.66 -8.50
N ALA A 18 19.23 34.27 -7.79
CA ALA A 18 20.65 34.18 -8.10
C ALA A 18 21.22 32.75 -7.94
N VAL A 19 20.73 31.99 -6.96
CA VAL A 19 21.10 30.58 -6.77
C VAL A 19 20.49 29.68 -7.86
N LEU A 20 19.28 30.00 -8.32
CA LEU A 20 18.64 29.27 -9.43
C LEU A 20 19.37 29.46 -10.76
N ASP A 21 19.90 30.65 -11.03
CA ASP A 21 20.73 30.93 -12.21
C ASP A 21 22.16 30.36 -12.11
N SER A 22 22.54 29.85 -10.94
CA SER A 22 23.83 29.19 -10.72
C SER A 22 23.78 27.70 -11.09
N PRO A 23 24.89 27.11 -11.59
CA PRO A 23 25.00 25.67 -11.88
C PRO A 23 24.65 24.77 -10.68
N LEU A 24 24.70 25.29 -9.44
CA LEU A 24 24.24 24.59 -8.24
C LEU A 24 22.72 24.39 -8.21
N GLY A 25 21.93 25.40 -8.57
CA GLY A 25 20.46 25.29 -8.66
C GLY A 25 20.04 24.31 -9.75
N ARG A 26 20.72 24.37 -10.91
CA ARG A 26 20.46 23.47 -12.03
C ARG A 26 20.86 22.02 -11.74
N ALA A 27 21.94 21.79 -10.99
CA ALA A 27 22.36 20.46 -10.56
C ALA A 27 21.43 19.86 -9.49
N LEU A 28 20.92 20.67 -8.56
CA LEU A 28 19.92 20.24 -7.59
C LEU A 28 18.58 19.94 -8.26
N ALA A 29 18.12 20.79 -9.20
CA ALA A 29 16.92 20.51 -9.99
C ALA A 29 17.07 19.20 -10.79
N ALA A 30 18.19 19.01 -11.49
CA ALA A 30 18.45 17.79 -12.25
C ALA A 30 18.55 16.54 -11.34
N ARG A 31 19.04 16.68 -10.10
CA ARG A 31 19.10 15.59 -9.13
C ARG A 31 17.74 15.29 -8.49
N VAL A 32 16.94 16.30 -8.21
CA VAL A 32 15.56 16.13 -7.70
C VAL A 32 14.68 15.53 -8.79
N GLU A 33 14.81 15.97 -10.03
CA GLU A 33 14.07 15.42 -11.17
C GLU A 33 14.49 13.96 -11.45
N ARG A 34 15.80 13.66 -11.51
CA ARG A 34 16.28 12.27 -11.68
C ARG A 34 15.97 11.38 -10.48
N GLY A 35 16.12 11.88 -9.27
CA GLY A 35 15.87 11.13 -8.04
C GLY A 35 14.38 10.92 -7.76
N GLY A 36 13.55 11.90 -8.08
CA GLY A 36 12.10 11.84 -7.94
C GLY A 36 11.46 10.91 -8.95
N LEU A 37 11.85 10.97 -10.23
CA LEU A 37 11.32 10.10 -11.27
C LEU A 37 11.76 8.64 -11.09
N ALA A 38 13.05 8.40 -10.86
CA ALA A 38 13.56 7.04 -10.62
C ALA A 38 13.04 6.45 -9.30
N GLY A 39 12.81 7.29 -8.29
CA GLY A 39 12.20 6.90 -7.02
C GLY A 39 10.73 6.51 -7.18
N ALA A 40 9.95 7.32 -7.91
CA ALA A 40 8.53 7.09 -8.17
C ALA A 40 8.29 5.82 -9.00
N GLU A 41 9.09 5.59 -10.05
CA GLU A 41 9.00 4.37 -10.86
C GLU A 41 9.29 3.11 -10.04
N ARG A 42 10.35 3.15 -9.22
CA ARG A 42 10.70 2.04 -8.32
C ARG A 42 9.64 1.79 -7.25
N LEU A 43 8.99 2.85 -6.76
CA LEU A 43 7.84 2.75 -5.85
C LEU A 43 6.65 2.11 -6.56
N ALA A 44 6.33 2.51 -7.79
CA ALA A 44 5.24 1.94 -8.58
C ALA A 44 5.44 0.44 -8.85
N THR A 45 6.65 0.00 -9.22
CA THR A 45 6.94 -1.43 -9.40
C THR A 45 6.75 -2.23 -8.12
N ARG A 46 7.15 -1.67 -6.97
CA ARG A 46 6.98 -2.33 -5.67
C ARG A 46 5.52 -2.41 -5.25
N VAL A 47 4.74 -1.36 -5.49
CA VAL A 47 3.29 -1.37 -5.23
C VAL A 47 2.60 -2.41 -6.10
N ALA A 48 2.89 -2.47 -7.40
CA ALA A 48 2.31 -3.48 -8.29
C ALA A 48 2.66 -4.91 -7.87
N ALA A 49 3.89 -5.15 -7.38
CA ALA A 49 4.28 -6.46 -6.84
C ALA A 49 3.48 -6.81 -5.57
N LEU A 50 3.31 -5.85 -4.66
CA LEU A 50 2.50 -6.04 -3.44
C LEU A 50 1.02 -6.26 -3.76
N GLU A 51 0.47 -5.56 -4.74
CA GLU A 51 -0.91 -5.76 -5.19
C GLU A 51 -1.10 -7.19 -5.71
N ALA A 52 -0.19 -7.68 -6.55
CA ALA A 52 -0.24 -9.05 -7.05
C ALA A 52 -0.12 -10.10 -5.92
N GLU A 53 0.73 -9.85 -4.93
CA GLU A 53 0.84 -10.71 -3.75
C GLU A 53 -0.45 -10.70 -2.91
N THR A 54 -1.08 -9.53 -2.75
CA THR A 54 -2.34 -9.41 -2.00
C THR A 54 -3.50 -10.11 -2.69
N GLU A 55 -3.58 -10.02 -4.02
CA GLU A 55 -4.61 -10.71 -4.82
C GLU A 55 -4.45 -12.23 -4.70
N ARG A 56 -3.21 -12.72 -4.78
CA ARG A 56 -2.90 -14.13 -4.56
C ARG A 56 -3.28 -14.59 -3.16
N LEU A 57 -2.89 -13.85 -2.12
CA LEU A 57 -3.24 -14.19 -0.74
C LEU A 57 -4.75 -14.19 -0.52
N SER A 58 -5.47 -13.23 -1.11
CA SER A 58 -6.93 -13.18 -1.04
C SER A 58 -7.57 -14.43 -1.64
N ALA A 59 -7.09 -14.87 -2.81
CA ALA A 59 -7.57 -16.10 -3.44
C ALA A 59 -7.28 -17.35 -2.59
N GLU A 60 -6.09 -17.44 -1.98
CA GLU A 60 -5.74 -18.55 -1.08
C GLU A 60 -6.63 -18.57 0.17
N VAL A 61 -6.90 -17.41 0.79
CA VAL A 61 -7.80 -17.29 1.94
C VAL A 61 -9.22 -17.73 1.58
N GLN A 62 -9.72 -17.32 0.42
CA GLN A 62 -11.06 -17.69 -0.03
C GLN A 62 -11.19 -19.21 -0.23
N LYS A 63 -10.20 -19.84 -0.85
CA LYS A 63 -10.14 -21.30 -0.98
C LYS A 63 -10.13 -21.99 0.39
N LEU A 64 -9.33 -21.51 1.35
CA LEU A 64 -9.30 -22.07 2.71
C LEU A 64 -10.65 -21.93 3.42
N GLN A 65 -11.39 -20.84 3.18
CA GLN A 65 -12.74 -20.66 3.74
C GLN A 65 -13.72 -21.68 3.16
N GLU A 66 -13.71 -21.91 1.84
CA GLU A 66 -14.54 -22.92 1.18
C GLU A 66 -14.26 -24.33 1.71
N GLU A 67 -12.98 -24.69 1.89
CA GLU A 67 -12.58 -25.97 2.48
C GLU A 67 -13.08 -26.11 3.93
N SER A 68 -13.02 -25.03 4.72
CA SER A 68 -13.52 -25.03 6.10
C SER A 68 -15.05 -25.19 6.15
N GLU A 69 -15.79 -24.51 5.29
CA GLU A 69 -17.24 -24.64 5.19
C GLU A 69 -17.66 -26.05 4.74
N PHE A 70 -16.94 -26.62 3.78
CA PHE A 70 -17.18 -28.00 3.34
C PHE A 70 -16.96 -29.00 4.48
N LEU A 71 -15.86 -28.86 5.23
CA LEU A 71 -15.58 -29.70 6.39
C LEU A 71 -16.65 -29.53 7.48
N ARG A 72 -17.13 -28.31 7.72
CA ARG A 72 -18.23 -28.04 8.66
C ARG A 72 -19.52 -28.75 8.22
N ARG A 73 -19.91 -28.66 6.95
CA ARG A 73 -21.09 -29.36 6.43
C ARG A 73 -20.97 -30.89 6.55
N LEU A 74 -19.82 -31.46 6.21
CA LEU A 74 -19.57 -32.90 6.39
C LEU A 74 -19.67 -33.33 7.87
N LEU A 75 -19.19 -32.50 8.79
CA LEU A 75 -19.27 -32.75 10.22
C LEU A 75 -20.67 -32.54 10.78
N GLU A 76 -21.49 -31.65 10.23
CA GLU A 76 -22.89 -31.47 10.63
C GLU A 76 -23.80 -32.59 10.10
N GLU A 77 -23.53 -33.10 8.89
CA GLU A 77 -24.33 -34.18 8.29
C GLU A 77 -24.06 -35.56 8.94
N ARG A 78 -22.89 -35.80 9.55
CA ARG A 78 -22.51 -37.14 10.04
C ARG A 78 -23.00 -37.57 11.45
N PRO A 79 -23.20 -36.73 12.48
CA PRO A 79 -23.56 -37.21 13.82
C PRO A 79 -25.05 -37.09 14.17
N ALA A 80 -25.86 -36.28 13.47
CA ALA A 80 -27.27 -36.10 13.84
C ALA A 80 -28.15 -37.32 13.55
N ASN A 81 -27.84 -38.11 12.51
CA ASN A 81 -28.71 -39.20 12.07
C ASN A 81 -28.42 -40.56 12.76
N GLN A 82 -27.28 -40.71 13.44
CA GLN A 82 -26.92 -41.97 14.11
C GLN A 82 -27.30 -42.00 15.60
N LEU A 83 -27.51 -40.84 16.23
CA LEU A 83 -27.89 -40.76 17.65
C LEU A 83 -29.40 -40.88 17.90
N SER A 84 -30.25 -40.81 16.87
CA SER A 84 -31.72 -40.90 17.00
C SER A 84 -32.29 -42.29 16.66
N SER A 85 -31.52 -43.22 16.10
CA SER A 85 -32.04 -44.50 15.59
C SER A 85 -31.86 -45.70 16.54
N GLY A 86 -31.30 -45.50 17.74
CA GLY A 86 -31.09 -46.55 18.75
C GLY A 86 -32.15 -46.62 19.85
N GLU A 87 -32.95 -45.57 20.04
CA GLU A 87 -33.85 -45.40 21.21
C GLU A 87 -35.33 -45.65 20.86
N ARG A 88 -35.62 -46.71 20.11
CA ARG A 88 -37.01 -47.15 19.89
C ARG A 88 -37.08 -48.63 19.49
N ARG A 89 -36.95 -49.52 20.47
CA ARG A 89 -37.41 -50.90 20.36
C ARG A 89 -37.62 -51.49 21.75
N ASP A 90 -38.75 -51.11 22.31
CA ASP A 90 -39.41 -51.75 23.45
C ASP A 90 -40.27 -52.91 22.91
#